data_AF-A0A443Q6E5-F1
#
_entry.id   AF-A0A443Q6E5-F1
#
_cell.length_a   1.000
_cell.length_b   1.000
_cell.length_c   1.000
_cell.angle_alpha   90.00
_cell.angle_beta   90.00
_cell.angle_gamma   90.00
#
_symmetry.space_group_name_H-M   'P 1'
#
loop_
_entity.id
_entity.type
_entity.pdbx_description
1 polymer ?
#
loop_
_entity_poly.entity_id
_entity_poly.type
_entity_poly.pdbx_seq_one_letter_code
_entity_poly.pdbx_strand_id
1 'polypeptide(L)'
;WINCTGFPELEKMNTITWPVKGSDMSPIENVWALMVKKLNNSSPKNAQELWENVFKTWCEISKDTKYFMDLYNSIPNRIKQVYANNGHWTKY
;
A
#
# COMPACT_ATOMS: atom_id res chain seq x y z
N TRP A 1 11.98 17.10 -5.79
CA TRP A 1 11.06 16.24 -6.55
C TRP A 1 11.86 15.60 -7.66
N ILE A 2 12.49 14.47 -7.37
CA ILE A 2 13.31 13.78 -8.38
C ILE A 2 12.32 13.09 -9.32
N ASN A 3 12.25 13.58 -10.55
CA ASN A 3 11.72 12.83 -11.68
C ASN A 3 12.50 11.51 -11.76
N CYS A 4 11.91 10.43 -11.25
CA CYS A 4 12.38 9.07 -11.50
C CYS A 4 12.07 8.70 -12.96
N THR A 5 12.74 9.35 -13.91
CA THR A 5 12.64 9.07 -15.35
C THR A 5 13.75 8.14 -15.81
N GLY A 6 14.01 7.08 -15.03
CA GLY A 6 15.11 6.14 -15.26
C GLY A 6 14.70 4.75 -15.75
N PHE A 7 13.43 4.54 -16.13
CA PHE A 7 12.95 3.27 -16.66
C PHE A 7 12.25 3.51 -18.01
N PRO A 8 12.86 3.12 -19.14
CA PRO A 8 12.30 3.33 -20.49
C PRO A 8 10.90 2.74 -20.70
N GLU A 9 10.53 1.72 -19.91
CA GLU A 9 9.21 1.07 -19.97
C GLU A 9 8.08 1.88 -19.32
N LEU A 10 8.39 2.92 -18.52
CA LEU A 10 7.37 3.75 -17.89
C LEU A 10 6.68 4.71 -18.86
N GLU A 11 7.27 4.99 -20.03
CA GLU A 11 6.70 5.92 -21.02
C GLU A 11 5.33 5.45 -21.58
N LYS A 12 4.95 4.18 -21.37
CA LYS A 12 3.67 3.62 -21.81
C LYS A 12 2.61 3.50 -20.71
N MET A 13 2.92 3.84 -19.46
CA MET A 13 1.94 3.76 -18.37
C MET A 13 1.30 5.12 -18.09
N ASN A 14 -0.04 5.14 -18.09
CA ASN A 14 -0.79 6.29 -17.60
C ASN A 14 -0.51 6.47 -16.11
N THR A 15 0.19 7.54 -15.76
CA THR A 15 0.47 7.90 -14.37
C THR A 15 -0.67 8.74 -13.81
N ILE A 16 -0.91 8.62 -12.50
CA ILE A 16 -1.84 9.48 -11.77
C ILE A 16 -1.02 10.56 -11.08
N THR A 17 -1.46 11.82 -11.15
CA THR A 17 -0.84 12.91 -10.38
C THR A 17 -1.01 12.63 -8.89
N TRP A 18 0.11 12.31 -8.22
CA TRP A 18 0.13 12.00 -6.80
C TRP A 18 0.56 13.24 -5.98
N PRO A 19 -0.14 13.59 -4.89
CA PRO A 19 0.25 14.73 -4.07
C PRO A 19 1.42 14.40 -3.13
N VAL A 20 2.09 15.47 -2.69
CA VAL A 20 3.32 15.47 -1.87
C VAL A 20 3.21 14.69 -0.55
N LYS A 21 2.01 14.64 0.04
CA LYS A 21 1.70 13.94 1.30
C LYS A 21 0.56 12.94 1.07
N GLY A 22 0.85 11.86 0.37
CA GLY A 22 -0.17 10.91 -0.09
C GLY A 22 -0.16 9.53 0.55
N SER A 23 0.48 9.35 1.71
CA SER A 23 0.49 8.07 2.43
C SER A 23 -0.92 7.51 2.64
N ASP A 24 -1.84 8.33 3.16
CA ASP A 24 -3.22 7.96 3.50
C ASP A 24 -4.05 7.54 2.26
N MET A 25 -3.66 8.02 1.08
CA MET A 25 -4.32 7.65 -0.17
C MET A 25 -3.78 6.36 -0.76
N SER A 26 -2.59 5.91 -0.35
CA SER A 26 -1.96 4.72 -0.90
C SER A 26 -2.60 3.48 -0.27
N PRO A 27 -3.31 2.62 -1.04
CA PRO A 27 -3.93 1.44 -0.49
C PRO A 27 -2.90 0.40 0.02
N ILE A 28 -1.63 0.53 -0.37
CA ILE A 28 -0.56 -0.36 0.06
C ILE A 28 -0.30 -0.28 1.58
N GLU A 29 -0.54 0.88 2.20
CA GLU A 29 -0.38 1.06 3.65
C GLU A 29 -1.32 0.12 4.42
N ASN A 30 -2.54 -0.10 3.91
CA ASN A 30 -3.47 -1.06 4.50
C ASN A 30 -2.98 -2.51 4.36
N VAL A 31 -2.29 -2.82 3.25
CA VAL A 31 -1.68 -4.14 3.06
C VAL A 31 -0.54 -4.35 4.05
N TRP A 32 0.33 -3.36 4.23
CA TRP A 32 1.38 -3.40 5.25
C TRP A 32 0.82 -3.53 6.67
N ALA A 33 -0.20 -2.75 7.01
CA ALA A 33 -0.87 -2.85 8.31
C ALA A 33 -1.46 -4.26 8.55
N LEU A 34 -2.06 -4.88 7.52
CA LEU A 34 -2.58 -6.24 7.61
C LEU A 34 -1.45 -7.28 7.79
N MET A 35 -0.33 -7.12 7.07
CA MET A 35 0.84 -7.99 7.21
C MET A 35 1.41 -7.91 8.62
N VAL A 36 1.65 -6.70 9.14
CA VAL A 36 2.15 -6.49 10.51
C VAL A 36 1.18 -7.10 11.53
N LYS A 37 -0.13 -6.91 11.36
CA LYS A 37 -1.14 -7.49 12.25
C LYS A 37 -1.07 -9.03 12.27
N LYS A 38 -0.90 -9.68 11.12
CA LYS A 38 -0.75 -11.14 11.04
C LYS A 38 0.57 -11.63 11.64
N LEU A 39 1.63 -10.83 11.52
CA LEU A 39 2.96 -11.11 12.07
C LEU A 39 3.10 -10.76 13.55
N ASN A 40 2.11 -10.10 14.18
CA ASN A 40 2.23 -9.59 15.54
C ASN A 40 2.48 -10.68 16.60
N ASN A 41 2.09 -11.93 16.31
CA ASN A 41 2.37 -13.09 17.17
C ASN A 41 3.59 -13.91 16.72
N SER A 42 4.30 -13.47 15.68
CA SER A 42 5.55 -14.10 15.26
C SER A 42 6.71 -13.61 16.15
N SER A 43 7.67 -14.47 16.44
CA SER A 43 8.88 -14.12 17.19
C SER A 43 10.10 -14.70 16.49
N PRO A 44 10.42 -14.18 15.29
CA PRO A 44 11.54 -14.68 14.50
C PRO A 44 12.87 -14.41 15.23
N LYS A 45 13.77 -15.40 15.20
CA LYS A 45 15.05 -15.35 15.93
C LYS A 45 16.18 -14.75 15.11
N ASN A 46 16.00 -14.62 13.80
CA ASN A 46 16.99 -14.08 12.88
C ASN A 46 16.31 -13.49 11.63
N ALA A 47 17.11 -12.82 10.80
CA ALA A 47 16.63 -12.15 9.59
C ALA A 47 16.01 -13.11 8.57
N GLN A 48 16.52 -14.34 8.46
CA GLN A 48 16.01 -15.36 7.53
C GLN A 48 14.60 -15.79 7.95
N GLU A 49 14.38 -16.09 9.23
CA GLU A 49 13.08 -16.47 9.76
C GLU A 49 12.06 -15.33 9.63
N LEU A 50 12.49 -14.08 9.84
CA LEU A 50 11.65 -12.91 9.61
C LEU A 50 11.23 -12.83 8.13
N TRP A 51 12.18 -12.98 7.19
CA TRP A 51 11.89 -12.95 5.77
C TRP A 51 10.90 -14.05 5.36
N GLU A 52 11.11 -15.28 5.83
CA GLU A 52 10.22 -16.42 5.55
C GLU A 52 8.80 -16.16 6.08
N ASN A 53 8.67 -15.62 7.30
CA ASN A 53 7.38 -15.27 7.88
C ASN A 53 6.67 -14.16 7.08
N VAL A 54 7.40 -13.12 6.68
CA VAL A 54 6.88 -12.03 5.85
C VAL A 54 6.42 -12.56 4.49
N PHE A 55 7.26 -13.37 3.82
CA PHE A 55 6.96 -13.94 2.52
C PHE A 55 5.75 -14.86 2.56
N LYS A 56 5.69 -15.76 3.56
CA LYS A 56 4.53 -16.63 3.77
C LYS A 56 3.25 -15.82 3.99
N THR A 57 3.31 -14.80 4.85
CA THR A 57 2.17 -13.91 5.12
C THR A 57 1.70 -13.20 3.86
N TRP A 58 2.64 -12.70 3.04
CA TRP A 58 2.34 -12.12 1.75
C TRP A 58 1.65 -13.12 0.81
N CYS A 59 2.19 -14.33 0.67
CA CYS A 59 1.60 -15.39 -0.16
C CYS A 59 0.20 -15.83 0.30
N GLU A 60 -0.12 -15.66 1.59
CA GLU A 60 -1.46 -15.90 2.11
C GLU A 60 -2.41 -14.75 1.76
N ILE A 61 -2.01 -13.50 2.00
CA ILE A 61 -2.84 -12.32 1.71
C ILE A 61 -3.06 -12.17 0.21
N SER A 62 -2.04 -12.40 -0.63
CA SER A 62 -2.08 -12.19 -2.08
C SER A 62 -3.12 -13.05 -2.80
N LYS A 63 -3.61 -14.12 -2.15
CA LYS A 63 -4.70 -14.97 -2.66
C LYS A 63 -6.09 -14.33 -2.49
N ASP A 64 -6.24 -13.34 -1.62
CA ASP A 64 -7.51 -12.67 -1.37
C ASP A 64 -7.75 -11.58 -2.42
N THR A 65 -8.17 -11.99 -3.62
CA THR A 65 -8.46 -11.06 -4.72
C THR A 65 -9.53 -10.04 -4.33
N LYS A 66 -10.51 -10.42 -3.50
CA LYS A 66 -11.57 -9.50 -3.07
C LYS A 66 -11.01 -8.37 -2.22
N TYR A 67 -10.13 -8.67 -1.26
CA TYR A 67 -9.47 -7.66 -0.43
C TYR A 67 -8.76 -6.59 -1.27
N PHE A 68 -7.98 -6.99 -2.29
CA PHE A 68 -7.31 -6.02 -3.16
C PHE A 68 -8.28 -5.22 -4.04
N MET A 69 -9.35 -5.85 -4.52
CA MET A 69 -10.39 -5.14 -5.29
C MET A 69 -11.11 -4.11 -4.41
N ASP A 70 -11.40 -4.43 -3.16
CA ASP A 70 -11.99 -3.48 -2.21
C ASP A 70 -11.04 -2.31 -1.90
N LEU A 71 -9.74 -2.57 -1.76
CA LEU A 71 -8.72 -1.53 -1.62
C LEU A 71 -8.66 -0.61 -2.84
N TYR A 72 -8.65 -1.18 -4.05
CA TYR A 72 -8.67 -0.41 -5.29
C TYR A 72 -9.94 0.44 -5.40
N ASN A 73 -11.10 -0.16 -5.16
CA ASN A 73 -12.40 0.52 -5.20
C ASN A 73 -12.54 1.59 -4.11
N SER A 74 -11.70 1.57 -3.07
CA SER A 74 -11.67 2.60 -2.03
C SER A 74 -10.94 3.88 -2.43
N ILE A 75 -10.08 3.85 -3.48
CA ILE A 75 -9.25 4.99 -3.90
C ILE A 75 -10.09 6.25 -4.15
N PRO A 76 -11.21 6.22 -4.92
CA PRO A 76 -12.02 7.40 -5.14
C PRO A 76 -12.57 8.00 -3.84
N ASN A 77 -12.90 7.17 -2.84
CA ASN A 77 -13.40 7.64 -1.55
C ASN A 77 -12.29 8.27 -0.68
N ARG A 78 -11.06 7.74 -0.74
CA ARG A 78 -9.89 8.34 -0.08
C ARG A 78 -9.61 9.73 -0.63
N ILE A 79 -9.60 9.87 -1.96
CA ILE A 79 -9.41 11.16 -2.65
C ILE A 79 -10.50 12.16 -2.23
N LYS A 80 -11.77 11.73 -2.21
CA LYS A 80 -12.89 12.58 -1.76
C LYS A 80 -12.70 13.06 -0.32
N GLN A 81 -12.22 12.20 0.59
CA GLN A 81 -11.97 12.59 1.98
C GLN A 81 -10.79 13.56 2.11
N VAL A 82 -9.69 13.34 1.38
CA VAL A 82 -8.57 14.30 1.34
C VAL A 82 -9.04 15.65 0.83
N TYR A 83 -9.85 15.67 -0.24
CA TYR A 83 -10.43 16.89 -0.78
C TYR A 83 -11.35 17.58 0.25
N ALA A 84 -12.27 16.85 0.87
CA ALA A 84 -13.17 17.38 1.90
C ALA A 84 -12.41 17.92 3.13
N ASN A 85 -11.27 17.32 3.46
CA ASN A 85 -10.39 17.75 4.53
C ASN A 85 -9.36 18.80 4.08
N ASN A 86 -9.53 19.46 2.93
CA ASN A 86 -8.60 20.48 2.40
C ASN A 86 -7.13 20.01 2.34
N GLY A 87 -6.89 18.73 2.04
CA GLY A 87 -5.55 18.14 1.99
C GLY A 87 -4.98 17.72 3.36
N HIS A 88 -5.74 17.81 4.44
CA HIS A 88 -5.36 17.28 5.75
C HIS A 88 -5.59 15.77 5.87
N TRP A 89 -5.03 15.19 6.93
CA TRP A 89 -5.11 13.77 7.27
C TRP A 89 -6.54 13.23 7.20
N THR A 90 -6.66 11.98 6.74
CA THR A 90 -7.94 11.28 6.74
C THR A 90 -7.92 10.12 7.74
N LYS A 91 -9.03 9.39 7.87
CA LYS A 91 -9.10 8.21 8.73
C LYS A 91 -8.34 6.99 8.17
N TYR A 92 -7.80 7.10 6.96
CA TYR A 92 -7.18 6.01 6.22
C TYR A 92 -5.68 5.97 6.38
#